data_AF-A0A969ZMZ2-F1
#
_entry.id   AF-A0A969ZMZ2-F1
#
_cell.length_a   1.000
_cell.length_b   1.000
_cell.length_c   1.000
_cell.angle_alpha   90.00
_cell.angle_beta   90.00
_cell.angle_gamma   90.00
#
_symmetry.space_group_name_H-M   'P 1'
#
loop_
_entity.id
_entity.type
_entity.pdbx_description
1 polymer ?
#
loop_
_entity_poly.entity_id
_entity_poly.type
_entity_poly.pdbx_seq_one_letter_code
_entity_poly.pdbx_strand_id
1 'polypeptide(L)'
;MANDSIYRDIAERTQGDIYIGVVGPVRTGKSTLIKRIMDLLVLPNIDNTYKKERARDELPQSGSGKTITTTEPKFVPNEAVELVLKDNASFKLRMIDCVGYLVDGAIGHMEGKEPRMVNTPWFDKQIPFEEAAEIGTQKVIREHSTIGLVVTTDGSIADIERENYVKAEERVINELKEISKPFAVVLNSKNPDNPDTMALKESLEEKYDVSVVIKDCAKMNVNDINEILENVLFEFPITEINFNLPGWLESIEKGHWLKSNIIKSIMDITKKIRKLKNINNMLNDLNEVENIKKISLENIQMGEGSVLIDLMVDNALFYKILEEKTGYEIEGDHQLVGLITELAKGKQEYDRIQEALNDVKEIGYGLVPPSVNELSLEEPEIFKHGNQFGVKLRANAPSLHFLRADIATEVSPLVGTEKQSEELLKYLLEEFEQDPKKIWETNMFGKPLHDMVKEQLQNKLQTIPEDTRLKLQRTLQTIINEGNGKFIAIIL
;
A
#
# COMPACT_ATOMS: atom_id res chain seq x y z
N MET A 1 -24.88 10.18 -16.50
CA MET A 1 -23.71 10.41 -15.64
C MET A 1 -23.07 9.06 -15.28
N ALA A 2 -23.78 8.09 -14.70
CA ALA A 2 -23.21 6.76 -14.40
C ALA A 2 -22.87 5.88 -15.64
N ASN A 3 -23.59 6.03 -16.75
CA ASN A 3 -23.39 5.14 -17.90
C ASN A 3 -22.12 5.45 -18.69
N ASP A 4 -21.68 6.71 -18.77
CA ASP A 4 -20.54 7.10 -19.61
C ASP A 4 -19.19 6.69 -18.98
N SER A 5 -19.12 6.53 -17.65
CA SER A 5 -17.91 6.08 -16.95
C SER A 5 -17.58 4.62 -17.20
N ILE A 6 -18.59 3.73 -17.23
CA ILE A 6 -18.40 2.28 -17.47
C ILE A 6 -17.69 2.04 -18.82
N TYR A 7 -18.12 2.72 -19.87
CA TYR A 7 -17.50 2.58 -21.19
C TYR A 7 -16.06 3.07 -21.21
N ARG A 8 -15.78 4.16 -20.48
CA ARG A 8 -14.43 4.68 -20.32
C ARG A 8 -13.54 3.70 -19.58
N ASP A 9 -14.02 3.12 -18.47
CA ASP A 9 -13.27 2.14 -17.69
C ASP A 9 -12.94 0.90 -18.53
N ILE A 10 -13.91 0.39 -19.31
CA ILE A 10 -13.64 -0.76 -20.19
C ILE A 10 -12.65 -0.36 -21.29
N ALA A 11 -12.79 0.83 -21.87
CA ALA A 11 -11.87 1.33 -22.87
C ALA A 11 -10.44 1.45 -22.31
N GLU A 12 -10.25 2.01 -21.11
CA GLU A 12 -8.94 2.10 -20.45
C GLU A 12 -8.33 0.71 -20.22
N ARG A 13 -9.12 -0.26 -19.75
CA ARG A 13 -8.69 -1.67 -19.60
C ARG A 13 -8.33 -2.36 -20.91
N THR A 14 -8.96 -1.96 -22.00
CA THR A 14 -8.83 -2.60 -23.31
C THR A 14 -8.04 -1.76 -24.31
N GLN A 15 -7.37 -0.70 -23.83
CA GLN A 15 -6.56 0.22 -24.64
C GLN A 15 -7.34 0.90 -25.79
N GLY A 16 -8.63 1.17 -25.56
CA GLY A 16 -9.53 1.87 -26.47
C GLY A 16 -10.33 0.96 -27.42
N ASP A 17 -10.01 -0.33 -27.48
CA ASP A 17 -10.66 -1.29 -28.38
C ASP A 17 -11.42 -2.39 -27.60
N ILE A 18 -12.74 -2.26 -27.57
CA ILE A 18 -13.63 -3.20 -26.89
C ILE A 18 -14.10 -4.26 -27.89
N TYR A 19 -13.45 -5.43 -27.85
CA TYR A 19 -13.84 -6.61 -28.61
C TYR A 19 -14.57 -7.61 -27.71
N ILE A 20 -15.88 -7.77 -27.90
CA ILE A 20 -16.71 -8.64 -27.08
C ILE A 20 -16.92 -9.98 -27.77
N GLY A 21 -16.33 -11.05 -27.24
CA GLY A 21 -16.58 -12.42 -27.69
C GLY A 21 -17.84 -12.97 -27.04
N VAL A 22 -18.91 -13.18 -27.81
CA VAL A 22 -20.16 -13.78 -27.31
C VAL A 22 -20.17 -15.27 -27.58
N VAL A 23 -20.17 -16.06 -26.52
CA VAL A 23 -19.91 -17.51 -26.55
C VAL A 23 -20.93 -18.25 -25.69
N GLY A 24 -20.95 -19.57 -25.79
CA GLY A 24 -21.89 -20.41 -25.04
C GLY A 24 -22.69 -21.34 -25.95
N PRO A 25 -23.58 -22.17 -25.39
CA PRO A 25 -24.24 -23.23 -26.14
C PRO A 25 -25.11 -22.73 -27.30
N VAL A 26 -25.37 -23.56 -28.31
CA VAL A 26 -26.33 -23.24 -29.38
C VAL A 26 -27.72 -23.03 -28.79
N ARG A 27 -28.52 -22.16 -29.40
CA ARG A 27 -29.92 -21.87 -28.99
C ARG A 27 -30.13 -21.22 -27.62
N THR A 28 -29.09 -20.67 -27.00
CA THR A 28 -29.21 -19.87 -25.76
C THR A 28 -29.62 -18.41 -25.98
N GLY A 29 -29.64 -17.92 -27.23
CA GLY A 29 -30.00 -16.53 -27.55
C GLY A 29 -28.82 -15.59 -27.82
N LYS A 30 -27.61 -16.10 -28.07
CA LYS A 30 -26.41 -15.31 -28.43
C LYS A 30 -26.66 -14.25 -29.51
N SER A 31 -27.17 -14.65 -30.68
CA SER A 31 -27.43 -13.70 -31.77
C SER A 31 -28.51 -12.68 -31.43
N THR A 32 -29.45 -13.01 -30.53
CA THR A 32 -30.45 -12.06 -30.02
C THR A 32 -29.79 -11.00 -29.12
N LEU A 33 -28.90 -11.42 -28.21
CA LEU A 33 -28.12 -10.52 -27.36
C LEU A 33 -27.27 -9.56 -28.20
N ILE A 34 -26.52 -10.08 -29.18
CA ILE A 34 -25.67 -9.26 -30.07
C ILE A 34 -26.51 -8.24 -30.83
N LYS A 35 -27.61 -8.69 -31.45
CA LYS A 35 -28.52 -7.80 -32.17
C LYS A 35 -29.05 -6.69 -31.27
N ARG A 36 -29.44 -7.04 -30.04
CA ARG A 36 -30.00 -6.07 -29.10
C ARG A 36 -28.98 -5.04 -28.63
N ILE A 37 -27.74 -5.47 -28.35
CA ILE A 37 -26.64 -4.55 -28.03
C ILE A 37 -26.34 -3.62 -29.20
N MET A 38 -26.29 -4.14 -30.42
CA MET A 38 -26.07 -3.34 -31.62
C MET A 38 -27.17 -2.31 -31.85
N ASP A 39 -28.44 -2.72 -31.73
CA ASP A 39 -29.60 -1.85 -31.92
C ASP A 39 -29.66 -0.71 -30.90
N LEU A 40 -29.25 -0.97 -29.65
CA LEU A 40 -29.38 -0.02 -28.55
C LEU A 40 -28.14 0.86 -28.32
N LEU A 41 -26.93 0.35 -28.56
CA LEU A 41 -25.69 1.07 -28.29
C LEU A 41 -24.93 1.49 -29.54
N VAL A 42 -24.95 0.70 -30.62
CA VAL A 42 -24.08 0.97 -31.78
C VAL A 42 -24.82 1.78 -32.83
N LEU A 43 -25.95 1.29 -33.33
CA LEU A 43 -26.70 1.94 -34.41
C LEU A 43 -27.15 3.38 -34.08
N PRO A 44 -27.56 3.74 -32.85
CA PRO A 44 -27.94 5.11 -32.53
C PRO A 44 -26.77 6.10 -32.61
N ASN A 45 -25.55 5.62 -32.39
CA ASN A 45 -24.33 6.43 -32.31
C ASN A 45 -23.52 6.47 -33.62
N ILE A 46 -24.01 5.84 -34.69
CA ILE A 46 -23.42 5.98 -36.04
C ILE A 46 -24.08 7.18 -36.76
N ASP A 47 -23.31 8.24 -36.95
CA ASP A 47 -23.75 9.45 -37.69
C ASP A 47 -23.95 9.19 -39.19
N ASN A 48 -23.09 8.36 -39.79
CA ASN A 48 -23.12 8.10 -41.22
C ASN A 48 -24.22 7.07 -41.58
N THR A 49 -25.24 7.52 -42.31
CA THR A 49 -26.39 6.71 -42.73
C THR A 49 -25.99 5.45 -43.51
N TYR A 50 -25.01 5.53 -44.41
CA TYR A 50 -24.53 4.37 -45.19
C TYR A 50 -23.79 3.35 -44.31
N LYS A 51 -22.97 3.81 -43.36
CA LYS A 51 -22.32 2.91 -42.38
C LYS A 51 -23.35 2.26 -41.46
N LYS A 52 -24.40 3.01 -41.09
CA LYS A 52 -25.50 2.53 -40.24
C LYS A 52 -26.34 1.46 -40.95
N GLU A 53 -26.68 1.67 -42.23
CA GLU A 53 -27.38 0.65 -43.03
C GLU A 53 -26.51 -0.60 -43.21
N ARG A 54 -25.22 -0.45 -43.54
CA ARG A 54 -24.30 -1.58 -43.64
C ARG A 54 -24.19 -2.36 -42.34
N ALA A 55 -24.02 -1.68 -41.20
CA ALA A 55 -23.95 -2.33 -39.89
C ALA A 55 -25.25 -3.07 -39.55
N ARG A 56 -26.41 -2.55 -39.98
CA ARG A 56 -27.72 -3.19 -39.81
C ARG A 56 -27.87 -4.44 -40.67
N ASP A 57 -27.37 -4.42 -41.91
CA ASP A 57 -27.38 -5.58 -42.80
C ASP A 57 -26.39 -6.67 -42.35
N GLU A 58 -25.34 -6.29 -41.63
CA GLU A 58 -24.34 -7.20 -41.06
C GLU A 58 -24.79 -7.91 -39.78
N LEU A 59 -25.91 -7.49 -39.16
CA LEU A 59 -26.45 -8.10 -37.94
C LEU A 59 -26.80 -9.58 -38.15
N PRO A 60 -26.59 -10.43 -37.13
CA PRO A 60 -26.93 -11.83 -37.24
C PRO A 60 -28.46 -12.00 -37.33
N GLN A 61 -28.90 -12.92 -38.20
CA GLN A 61 -30.32 -13.27 -38.28
C GLN A 61 -30.70 -14.15 -37.08
N SER A 62 -31.51 -13.60 -36.18
CA SER A 62 -32.10 -14.35 -35.06
C SER A 62 -33.16 -15.32 -35.59
N GLY A 63 -32.80 -16.58 -35.83
CA GLY A 63 -33.74 -17.61 -36.26
C GLY A 63 -34.54 -18.20 -35.09
N SER A 64 -35.87 -18.15 -35.15
CA SER A 64 -36.77 -18.86 -34.24
C SER A 64 -36.83 -20.36 -34.56
N GLY A 65 -36.55 -21.23 -33.57
CA GLY A 65 -36.65 -22.71 -33.71
C GLY A 65 -35.45 -23.48 -33.15
N LYS A 66 -35.33 -24.77 -33.50
CA LYS A 66 -34.25 -25.69 -33.04
C LYS A 66 -33.04 -25.79 -34.00
N THR A 67 -33.15 -25.31 -35.24
CA THR A 67 -32.13 -25.43 -36.31
C THR A 67 -30.91 -24.49 -36.17
N ILE A 68 -29.68 -24.96 -36.01
CA ILE A 68 -28.49 -24.10 -35.87
C ILE A 68 -28.34 -23.15 -37.08
N THR A 69 -28.27 -21.84 -36.81
CA THR A 69 -28.17 -20.78 -37.84
C THR A 69 -26.76 -20.25 -38.04
N THR A 70 -25.97 -20.15 -36.96
CA THR A 70 -24.60 -19.63 -37.00
C THR A 70 -23.65 -20.80 -37.24
N THR A 71 -23.02 -20.81 -38.42
CA THR A 71 -22.10 -21.89 -38.83
C THR A 71 -20.63 -21.50 -38.75
N GLU A 72 -20.33 -20.20 -38.68
CA GLU A 72 -18.95 -19.67 -38.60
C GLU A 72 -18.92 -18.45 -37.67
N PRO A 73 -17.79 -18.18 -36.98
CA PRO A 73 -17.64 -16.97 -36.18
C PRO A 73 -17.76 -15.73 -37.06
N LYS A 74 -18.61 -14.78 -36.67
CA LYS A 74 -18.81 -13.55 -37.44
C LYS A 74 -18.52 -12.32 -36.59
N PHE A 75 -17.69 -11.44 -37.14
CA PHE A 75 -17.50 -10.10 -36.59
C PHE A 75 -18.69 -9.23 -36.94
N VAL A 76 -19.27 -8.58 -35.94
CA VAL A 76 -20.43 -7.72 -36.09
C VAL A 76 -20.15 -6.43 -35.33
N PRO A 77 -20.13 -5.27 -35.99
CA PRO A 77 -19.98 -5.08 -37.45
C PRO A 77 -18.58 -5.52 -37.96
N ASN A 78 -18.42 -5.61 -39.27
CA ASN A 78 -17.17 -6.02 -39.91
C ASN A 78 -16.01 -5.06 -39.58
N GLU A 79 -16.26 -3.76 -39.49
CA GLU A 79 -15.30 -2.76 -39.02
C GLU A 79 -15.71 -2.28 -37.64
N ALA A 80 -14.77 -2.15 -36.71
CA ALA A 80 -15.08 -1.63 -35.38
C ALA A 80 -15.65 -0.21 -35.47
N VAL A 81 -16.73 0.04 -34.74
CA VAL A 81 -17.41 1.34 -34.75
C VAL A 81 -16.89 2.18 -33.61
N GLU A 82 -16.38 3.36 -33.94
CA GLU A 82 -15.99 4.36 -32.96
C GLU A 82 -17.22 5.00 -32.33
N LEU A 83 -17.31 4.94 -31.01
CA LEU A 83 -18.35 5.53 -30.20
C LEU A 83 -17.71 6.67 -29.39
N VAL A 84 -18.26 7.86 -29.53
CA VAL A 84 -17.80 9.07 -28.81
C VAL A 84 -18.68 9.29 -27.58
N LEU A 85 -18.06 9.26 -26.40
CA LEU A 85 -18.69 9.59 -25.13
C LEU A 85 -18.73 11.11 -24.94
N LYS A 86 -19.64 11.57 -24.07
CA LYS A 86 -19.88 13.01 -23.83
C LYS A 86 -18.67 13.79 -23.34
N ASP A 87 -17.68 13.12 -22.75
CA ASP A 87 -16.46 13.73 -22.18
C ASP A 87 -15.26 13.71 -23.16
N ASN A 88 -15.50 13.64 -24.48
CA ASN A 88 -14.46 13.53 -25.52
C ASN A 88 -13.62 12.23 -25.47
N ALA A 89 -14.03 11.24 -24.67
CA ALA A 89 -13.45 9.90 -24.73
C ALA A 89 -14.08 9.10 -25.89
N SER A 90 -13.27 8.47 -26.72
CA SER A 90 -13.71 7.62 -27.83
C SER A 90 -13.22 6.20 -27.64
N PHE A 91 -14.07 5.22 -27.91
CA PHE A 91 -13.68 3.80 -27.92
C PHE A 91 -14.26 3.10 -29.14
N LYS A 92 -13.62 2.02 -29.58
CA LYS A 92 -14.14 1.20 -30.68
C LYS A 92 -14.83 -0.03 -30.13
N LEU A 93 -16.06 -0.27 -30.56
CA LEU A 93 -16.80 -1.48 -30.19
C LEU A 93 -16.91 -2.42 -31.39
N ARG A 94 -16.65 -3.70 -31.15
CA ARG A 94 -16.92 -4.77 -32.11
C ARG A 94 -17.26 -6.06 -31.36
N MET A 95 -18.31 -6.73 -31.81
CA MET A 95 -18.75 -7.99 -31.22
C MET A 95 -18.38 -9.16 -32.13
N ILE A 96 -18.27 -10.33 -31.53
CA ILE A 96 -17.98 -11.56 -32.24
C ILE A 96 -19.06 -12.58 -31.87
N ASP A 97 -19.91 -12.93 -32.84
CA ASP A 97 -20.86 -14.04 -32.71
C ASP A 97 -20.09 -15.34 -32.91
N CYS A 98 -19.72 -16.00 -31.80
CA CYS A 98 -19.03 -17.27 -31.88
C CYS A 98 -20.02 -18.41 -32.12
N VAL A 99 -19.55 -19.47 -32.77
CA VAL A 99 -20.40 -20.65 -33.00
C VAL A 99 -20.73 -21.26 -31.64
N GLY A 100 -22.00 -21.66 -31.47
CA GLY A 100 -22.40 -22.26 -30.21
C GLY A 100 -21.89 -23.68 -30.06
N TYR A 101 -21.57 -24.06 -28.82
CA TYR A 101 -21.30 -25.44 -28.47
C TYR A 101 -22.58 -26.26 -28.59
N LEU A 102 -22.48 -27.46 -29.16
CA LEU A 102 -23.64 -28.31 -29.41
C LEU A 102 -24.30 -28.75 -28.10
N VAL A 103 -25.63 -28.90 -28.14
CA VAL A 103 -26.43 -29.42 -27.03
C VAL A 103 -27.39 -30.47 -27.56
N ASP A 104 -27.70 -31.44 -26.71
CA ASP A 104 -28.68 -32.49 -27.00
C ASP A 104 -30.05 -31.83 -27.28
N GLY A 105 -30.61 -32.11 -28.46
CA GLY A 105 -31.89 -31.52 -28.92
C GLY A 105 -31.78 -30.36 -29.94
N ALA A 106 -30.57 -29.89 -30.26
CA ALA A 106 -30.36 -28.95 -31.37
C ALA A 106 -30.31 -29.67 -32.73
N ILE A 107 -30.96 -29.11 -33.76
CA ILE A 107 -31.07 -29.72 -35.10
C ILE A 107 -30.10 -29.01 -36.07
N GLY A 108 -29.48 -29.73 -37.00
CA GLY A 108 -28.68 -29.14 -38.10
C GLY A 108 -27.15 -29.33 -38.04
N HIS A 109 -26.65 -30.09 -37.06
CA HIS A 109 -25.24 -30.50 -36.96
C HIS A 109 -24.95 -31.86 -37.65
N MET A 110 -26.00 -32.60 -38.04
CA MET A 110 -25.89 -33.85 -38.80
C MET A 110 -26.58 -33.72 -40.17
N GLU A 111 -25.99 -34.29 -41.21
CA GLU A 111 -26.64 -34.54 -42.50
C GLU A 111 -26.99 -36.03 -42.57
N GLY A 112 -28.25 -36.37 -42.31
CA GLY A 112 -28.70 -37.76 -42.22
C GLY A 112 -28.21 -38.46 -40.95
N LYS A 113 -27.19 -39.33 -41.05
CA LYS A 113 -26.55 -40.03 -39.93
C LYS A 113 -25.05 -39.69 -39.78
N GLU A 114 -24.50 -38.87 -40.67
CA GLU A 114 -23.10 -38.47 -40.64
C GLU A 114 -22.96 -37.03 -40.15
N PRO A 115 -21.86 -36.71 -39.42
CA PRO A 115 -21.56 -35.34 -39.03
C PRO A 115 -21.49 -34.45 -40.26
N ARG A 116 -22.12 -33.27 -40.21
CA ARG A 116 -22.02 -32.31 -41.29
C ARG A 116 -20.56 -31.87 -41.43
N MET A 117 -19.96 -32.06 -42.60
CA MET A 117 -18.58 -31.67 -42.86
C MET A 117 -18.52 -30.25 -43.41
N VAL A 118 -17.55 -29.45 -42.95
CA VAL A 118 -17.37 -28.06 -43.39
C VAL A 118 -15.92 -27.78 -43.76
N ASN A 119 -15.74 -26.88 -44.73
CA ASN A 119 -14.44 -26.26 -45.00
C ASN A 119 -14.23 -25.15 -43.97
N THR A 120 -13.02 -25.05 -43.42
CA THR A 120 -12.66 -23.93 -42.54
C THR A 120 -11.43 -23.22 -43.10
N PRO A 121 -11.24 -21.92 -42.83
CA PRO A 121 -10.01 -21.23 -43.18
C PRO A 121 -8.79 -21.71 -42.37
N TRP A 122 -9.00 -22.59 -41.39
CA TRP A 122 -7.98 -23.07 -40.46
C TRP A 122 -7.32 -24.39 -40.89
N PHE A 123 -7.96 -25.13 -41.79
CA PHE A 123 -7.50 -26.44 -42.25
C PHE A 123 -7.78 -26.64 -43.74
N ASP A 124 -6.82 -27.22 -44.46
CA ASP A 124 -6.96 -27.55 -45.88
C ASP A 124 -7.91 -28.75 -46.15
N LYS A 125 -8.33 -29.45 -45.09
CA LYS A 125 -9.24 -30.61 -45.17
C LYS A 125 -10.58 -30.28 -44.53
N GLN A 126 -11.65 -30.82 -45.10
CA GLN A 126 -12.96 -30.79 -44.46
C GLN A 126 -12.90 -31.50 -43.10
N ILE A 127 -13.40 -30.82 -42.08
CA ILE A 127 -13.51 -31.33 -40.72
C ILE A 127 -14.98 -31.31 -40.28
N PRO A 128 -15.37 -32.12 -39.28
CA PRO A 128 -16.73 -32.08 -38.73
C PRO A 128 -17.10 -30.67 -38.26
N PHE A 129 -18.35 -30.29 -38.48
CA PHE A 129 -18.90 -28.98 -38.10
C PHE A 129 -18.65 -28.64 -36.63
N GLU A 130 -18.77 -29.64 -35.74
CA GLU A 130 -18.52 -29.49 -34.31
C GLU A 130 -17.07 -29.09 -34.02
N GLU A 131 -16.11 -29.80 -34.62
CA GLU A 131 -14.67 -29.55 -34.44
C GLU A 131 -14.26 -28.20 -35.04
N ALA A 132 -14.83 -27.85 -36.21
CA ALA A 132 -14.65 -26.55 -36.84
C ALA A 132 -15.14 -25.38 -35.97
N ALA A 133 -16.35 -25.53 -35.42
CA ALA A 133 -16.98 -24.56 -34.55
C ALA A 133 -16.15 -24.35 -33.27
N GLU A 134 -15.64 -25.43 -32.70
CA GLU A 134 -14.83 -25.41 -31.49
C GLU A 134 -13.49 -24.72 -31.71
N ILE A 135 -12.71 -25.15 -32.70
CA ILE A 135 -11.39 -24.57 -32.99
C ILE A 135 -11.52 -23.09 -33.39
N GLY A 136 -12.52 -22.77 -34.20
CA GLY A 136 -12.80 -21.39 -34.60
C GLY A 136 -13.17 -20.51 -33.41
N THR A 137 -14.03 -20.99 -32.52
CA THR A 137 -14.45 -20.24 -31.32
C THR A 137 -13.28 -20.05 -30.36
N GLN A 138 -12.47 -21.08 -30.11
CA GLN A 138 -11.30 -20.98 -29.23
C GLN A 138 -10.27 -19.96 -29.74
N LYS A 139 -9.94 -20.00 -31.03
CA LYS A 139 -8.99 -19.04 -31.64
C LYS A 139 -9.52 -17.63 -31.59
N VAL A 140 -10.77 -17.42 -31.98
CA VAL A 140 -11.35 -16.07 -32.05
C VAL A 140 -11.52 -15.47 -30.65
N ILE A 141 -11.94 -16.26 -29.67
CA ILE A 141 -11.93 -15.83 -28.27
C ILE A 141 -10.50 -15.51 -27.84
N ARG A 142 -9.51 -16.35 -28.12
CA ARG A 142 -8.15 -16.14 -27.60
C ARG A 142 -7.47 -14.92 -28.23
N GLU A 143 -7.57 -14.77 -29.54
CA GLU A 143 -6.75 -13.85 -30.35
C GLU A 143 -7.46 -12.53 -30.69
N HIS A 144 -8.80 -12.50 -30.67
CA HIS A 144 -9.56 -11.38 -31.23
C HIS A 144 -10.61 -10.75 -30.31
N SER A 145 -10.87 -11.30 -29.13
CA SER A 145 -11.68 -10.62 -28.11
C SER A 145 -10.79 -9.96 -27.04
N THR A 146 -11.31 -8.94 -26.35
CA THR A 146 -10.72 -8.39 -25.13
C THR A 146 -11.51 -8.83 -23.91
N ILE A 147 -12.83 -9.00 -24.04
CA ILE A 147 -13.73 -9.51 -23.01
C ILE A 147 -14.63 -10.63 -23.54
N GLY A 148 -15.09 -11.52 -22.66
CA GLY A 148 -16.03 -12.60 -22.98
C GLY A 148 -17.43 -12.35 -22.40
N LEU A 149 -18.47 -12.77 -23.13
CA LEU A 149 -19.83 -12.92 -22.61
C LEU A 149 -20.31 -14.34 -22.87
N VAL A 150 -20.53 -15.10 -21.80
CA VAL A 150 -21.08 -16.46 -21.90
C VAL A 150 -22.59 -16.38 -21.81
N VAL A 151 -23.32 -16.79 -22.84
CA VAL A 151 -24.79 -16.81 -22.84
C VAL A 151 -25.30 -18.21 -22.59
N THR A 152 -26.00 -18.38 -21.48
CA THR A 152 -26.67 -19.61 -21.09
C THR A 152 -28.17 -19.38 -20.89
N THR A 153 -28.93 -20.40 -20.53
CA THR A 153 -30.39 -20.35 -20.38
C THR A 153 -30.86 -21.21 -19.21
N ASP A 154 -31.98 -20.84 -18.61
CA ASP A 154 -32.71 -21.62 -17.60
C ASP A 154 -33.61 -22.71 -18.21
N GLY A 155 -33.58 -22.89 -19.53
CA GLY A 155 -34.42 -23.83 -20.27
C GLY A 155 -35.72 -23.21 -20.81
N SER A 156 -36.01 -21.94 -20.50
CA SER A 156 -37.18 -21.23 -21.05
C SER A 156 -37.05 -20.87 -22.53
N ILE A 157 -35.86 -21.05 -23.11
CA ILE A 157 -35.49 -20.64 -24.47
C ILE A 157 -35.40 -21.87 -25.40
N ALA A 158 -35.99 -21.75 -26.60
CA ALA A 158 -35.91 -22.72 -27.70
C ALA A 158 -36.46 -24.15 -27.44
N ASP A 159 -37.27 -24.34 -26.40
CA ASP A 159 -37.91 -25.61 -26.04
C ASP A 159 -36.91 -26.78 -25.90
N ILE A 160 -35.77 -26.48 -25.25
CA ILE A 160 -34.71 -27.43 -24.88
C ILE A 160 -34.57 -27.36 -23.36
N GLU A 161 -34.57 -28.52 -22.70
CA GLU A 161 -34.43 -28.61 -21.25
C GLU A 161 -33.05 -28.14 -20.77
N ARG A 162 -32.97 -27.60 -19.54
CA ARG A 162 -31.77 -27.00 -18.96
C ARG A 162 -30.60 -27.97 -18.91
N GLU A 163 -30.87 -29.23 -18.59
CA GLU A 163 -29.89 -30.31 -18.41
C GLU A 163 -28.99 -30.48 -19.64
N ASN A 164 -29.56 -30.25 -20.83
CA ASN A 164 -28.83 -30.38 -22.10
C ASN A 164 -27.79 -29.27 -22.30
N TYR A 165 -27.94 -28.13 -21.61
CA TYR A 165 -27.03 -26.99 -21.69
C TYR A 165 -25.85 -27.07 -20.73
N VAL A 166 -25.97 -27.81 -19.63
CA VAL A 166 -25.02 -27.80 -18.51
C VAL A 166 -23.61 -28.21 -18.95
N LYS A 167 -23.47 -29.30 -19.71
CA LYS A 167 -22.15 -29.79 -20.16
C LYS A 167 -21.44 -28.77 -21.07
N ALA A 168 -22.18 -28.19 -22.00
CA ALA A 168 -21.64 -27.19 -22.92
C ALA A 168 -21.27 -25.90 -22.20
N GLU A 169 -22.09 -25.46 -21.25
CA GLU A 169 -21.81 -24.31 -20.38
C GLU A 169 -20.54 -24.49 -19.55
N GLU A 170 -20.42 -25.61 -18.82
CA GLU A 170 -19.24 -25.92 -18.00
C GLU A 170 -17.96 -25.85 -18.83
N ARG A 171 -17.99 -26.43 -20.02
CA ARG A 171 -16.86 -26.45 -20.95
C ARG A 171 -16.44 -25.04 -21.37
N VAL A 172 -17.37 -24.21 -21.83
CA VAL A 172 -17.08 -22.83 -22.27
C VAL A 172 -16.48 -22.00 -21.14
N ILE A 173 -17.05 -22.12 -19.94
CA ILE A 173 -16.60 -21.38 -18.76
C ILE A 173 -15.18 -21.80 -18.38
N ASN A 174 -14.88 -23.09 -18.40
CA ASN A 174 -13.54 -23.60 -18.10
C ASN A 174 -12.51 -23.12 -19.13
N GLU A 175 -12.83 -23.16 -20.42
CA GLU A 175 -11.93 -22.67 -21.48
C GLU A 175 -11.61 -21.18 -21.32
N LEU A 176 -12.61 -20.34 -20.98
CA LEU A 176 -12.38 -18.92 -20.72
C LEU A 176 -11.51 -18.67 -19.49
N LYS A 177 -11.68 -19.47 -18.43
CA LYS A 177 -10.83 -19.43 -17.24
C LYS A 177 -9.38 -19.82 -17.56
N GLU A 178 -9.17 -20.88 -18.35
CA GLU A 178 -7.83 -21.30 -18.78
C GLU A 178 -7.11 -20.21 -19.58
N ILE A 179 -7.84 -19.49 -20.42
CA ILE A 179 -7.30 -18.37 -21.20
C ILE A 179 -7.10 -17.10 -20.33
N SER A 180 -7.58 -17.10 -19.08
CA SER A 180 -7.52 -15.95 -18.15
C SER A 180 -8.15 -14.67 -18.71
N LYS A 181 -9.17 -14.83 -19.56
CA LYS A 181 -9.89 -13.72 -20.16
C LYS A 181 -11.03 -13.29 -19.24
N PRO A 182 -11.23 -11.99 -18.95
CA PRO A 182 -12.37 -11.55 -18.15
C PRO A 182 -13.69 -11.82 -18.88
N PHE A 183 -14.66 -12.41 -18.19
CA PHE A 183 -15.97 -12.70 -18.75
C PHE A 183 -17.07 -12.69 -17.69
N ALA A 184 -18.29 -12.38 -18.13
CA ALA A 184 -19.50 -12.54 -17.33
C ALA A 184 -20.46 -13.53 -18.00
N VAL A 185 -21.32 -14.14 -17.19
CA VAL A 185 -22.36 -15.07 -17.66
C VAL A 185 -23.69 -14.33 -17.74
N VAL A 186 -24.34 -14.37 -18.90
CA VAL A 186 -25.70 -13.89 -19.11
C VAL A 186 -26.64 -15.10 -19.10
N LEU A 187 -27.41 -15.25 -18.02
CA LEU A 187 -28.48 -16.24 -17.91
C LEU A 187 -29.73 -15.70 -18.61
N ASN A 188 -29.94 -16.12 -19.86
CA ASN A 188 -31.07 -15.69 -20.66
C ASN A 188 -32.34 -16.42 -20.24
N SER A 189 -33.35 -15.67 -19.80
CA SER A 189 -34.64 -16.21 -19.37
C SER A 189 -35.80 -15.37 -19.87
N LYS A 190 -36.92 -16.01 -20.22
CA LYS A 190 -38.19 -15.31 -20.48
C LYS A 190 -38.83 -14.75 -19.20
N ASN A 191 -38.46 -15.29 -18.03
CA ASN A 191 -39.00 -14.93 -16.73
C ASN A 191 -37.85 -14.62 -15.73
N PRO A 192 -37.14 -13.49 -15.88
CA PRO A 192 -35.99 -13.15 -15.04
C PRO A 192 -36.27 -13.15 -13.52
N ASP A 193 -37.51 -12.80 -13.14
CA ASP A 193 -37.93 -12.68 -11.74
C ASP A 193 -38.40 -14.00 -11.11
N ASN A 194 -38.30 -15.13 -11.83
CA ASN A 194 -38.71 -16.42 -11.30
C ASN A 194 -37.74 -16.89 -10.20
N PRO A 195 -38.23 -17.30 -9.01
CA PRO A 195 -37.39 -17.84 -7.94
C PRO A 195 -36.42 -18.96 -8.37
N ASP A 196 -36.87 -19.86 -9.26
CA ASP A 196 -36.01 -20.95 -9.75
C ASP A 196 -34.83 -20.42 -10.58
N THR A 197 -35.06 -19.35 -11.36
CA THR A 197 -34.04 -18.69 -12.18
C THR A 197 -33.05 -17.92 -11.29
N MET A 198 -33.53 -17.30 -10.20
CA MET A 198 -32.67 -16.64 -9.20
C MET A 198 -31.80 -17.66 -8.44
N ALA A 199 -32.38 -18.77 -8.00
CA ALA A 199 -31.62 -19.85 -7.36
C ALA A 199 -30.59 -20.45 -8.33
N LEU A 200 -30.94 -20.59 -9.61
CA LEU A 200 -29.99 -21.03 -10.63
C LEU A 200 -28.84 -20.04 -10.76
N LYS A 201 -29.10 -18.73 -10.83
CA LYS A 201 -28.06 -17.69 -10.85
C LYS A 201 -27.07 -17.88 -9.69
N GLU A 202 -27.56 -17.93 -8.45
CA GLU A 202 -26.71 -18.09 -7.26
C GLU A 202 -25.85 -19.35 -7.34
N SER A 203 -26.45 -20.47 -7.76
CA SER A 203 -25.72 -21.73 -7.93
C SER A 203 -24.60 -21.64 -8.98
N LEU A 204 -24.80 -20.89 -10.06
CA LEU A 204 -23.80 -20.69 -11.11
C LEU A 204 -22.68 -19.75 -10.64
N GLU A 205 -23.02 -18.70 -9.89
CA GLU A 205 -22.05 -17.78 -9.30
C GLU A 205 -21.12 -18.50 -8.33
N GLU A 206 -21.68 -19.34 -7.45
CA GLU A 206 -20.91 -20.14 -6.50
C GLU A 206 -20.07 -21.21 -7.20
N LYS A 207 -20.68 -21.99 -8.11
CA LYS A 207 -20.00 -23.10 -8.79
C LYS A 207 -18.84 -22.63 -9.67
N TYR A 208 -19.03 -21.53 -10.38
CA TYR A 208 -18.05 -21.06 -11.35
C TYR A 208 -17.22 -19.90 -10.85
N ASP A 209 -17.51 -19.29 -9.70
CA ASP A 209 -16.82 -18.08 -9.23
C ASP A 209 -16.73 -17.02 -10.34
N VAL A 210 -17.87 -16.70 -10.94
CA VAL A 210 -18.04 -15.63 -11.96
C VAL A 210 -19.36 -14.91 -11.77
N SER A 211 -19.42 -13.63 -12.12
CA SER A 211 -20.65 -12.84 -12.09
C SER A 211 -21.69 -13.36 -13.08
N VAL A 212 -22.93 -13.58 -12.62
CA VAL A 212 -24.05 -14.05 -13.44
C VAL A 212 -25.18 -13.02 -13.44
N VAL A 213 -25.62 -12.62 -14.62
CA VAL A 213 -26.68 -11.62 -14.80
C VAL A 213 -27.87 -12.28 -15.48
N ILE A 214 -29.06 -12.18 -14.86
CA ILE A 214 -30.30 -12.72 -15.43
C ILE A 214 -30.93 -11.64 -16.31
N LYS A 215 -31.16 -11.93 -17.58
CA LYS A 215 -31.83 -11.00 -18.51
C LYS A 215 -32.74 -11.73 -19.50
N ASP A 216 -33.81 -11.07 -19.92
CA ASP A 216 -34.53 -11.44 -21.14
C ASP A 216 -33.82 -10.73 -22.31
N CYS A 217 -32.93 -11.44 -23.01
CA CYS A 217 -32.13 -10.88 -24.09
C CYS A 217 -32.97 -10.22 -25.21
N ALA A 218 -34.24 -10.61 -25.39
CA ALA A 218 -35.11 -10.01 -26.39
C ALA A 218 -35.71 -8.67 -25.94
N LYS A 219 -35.83 -8.45 -24.63
CA LYS A 219 -36.49 -7.27 -24.02
C LYS A 219 -35.55 -6.32 -23.30
N MET A 220 -34.23 -6.55 -23.34
CA MET A 220 -33.25 -5.68 -22.67
C MET A 220 -33.37 -4.22 -23.11
N ASN A 221 -33.02 -3.32 -22.21
CA ASN A 221 -32.82 -1.89 -22.45
C ASN A 221 -31.33 -1.53 -22.29
N VAL A 222 -31.00 -0.23 -22.40
CA VAL A 222 -29.60 0.25 -22.30
C VAL A 222 -29.02 0.02 -20.89
N ASN A 223 -29.82 0.17 -19.83
CA ASN A 223 -29.34 -0.04 -18.46
C ASN A 223 -28.99 -1.51 -18.21
N ASP A 224 -29.75 -2.44 -18.79
CA ASP A 224 -29.43 -3.88 -18.72
C ASP A 224 -28.06 -4.19 -19.34
N ILE A 225 -27.72 -3.51 -20.44
CA ILE A 225 -26.41 -3.69 -21.08
C ILE A 225 -25.30 -3.09 -20.22
N ASN A 226 -25.52 -1.91 -19.63
CA ASN A 226 -24.56 -1.30 -18.72
C ASN A 226 -24.28 -2.21 -17.52
N GLU A 227 -25.30 -2.83 -16.95
CA GLU A 227 -25.16 -3.78 -15.85
C GLU A 227 -24.33 -5.01 -16.26
N ILE A 228 -24.54 -5.56 -17.46
CA ILE A 228 -23.70 -6.65 -17.99
C ILE A 228 -22.24 -6.21 -18.10
N LEU A 229 -22.01 -5.03 -18.67
CA LEU A 229 -20.67 -4.48 -18.88
C LEU A 229 -19.95 -4.14 -17.56
N GLU A 230 -20.68 -3.62 -16.57
CA GLU A 230 -20.18 -3.38 -15.21
C GLU A 230 -19.78 -4.68 -14.52
N ASN A 231 -20.60 -5.74 -14.64
CA ASN A 231 -20.23 -7.05 -14.12
C ASN A 231 -18.97 -7.61 -14.80
N VAL A 232 -18.77 -7.35 -16.09
CA VAL A 232 -17.52 -7.71 -16.77
C VAL A 232 -16.34 -6.89 -16.23
N LEU A 233 -16.52 -5.60 -15.90
CA LEU A 233 -15.47 -4.79 -15.28
C LEU A 233 -14.97 -5.39 -13.96
N PHE A 234 -15.89 -5.88 -13.12
CA PHE A 234 -15.53 -6.54 -11.85
C PHE A 234 -14.77 -7.87 -12.04
N GLU A 235 -14.82 -8.46 -13.23
CA GLU A 235 -14.10 -9.70 -13.58
C GLU A 235 -12.68 -9.43 -14.09
N PHE A 236 -12.29 -8.18 -14.31
CA PHE A 236 -10.92 -7.84 -14.66
C PHE A 236 -9.96 -8.09 -13.50
N PRO A 237 -8.71 -8.48 -13.82
CA PRO A 237 -7.69 -8.67 -12.80
C PRO A 237 -7.34 -7.35 -12.11
N ILE A 238 -7.03 -7.42 -10.82
CA ILE A 238 -6.48 -6.28 -10.07
C ILE A 238 -5.02 -6.10 -10.49
N THR A 239 -4.65 -4.86 -10.81
CA THR A 239 -3.27 -4.49 -11.15
C THR A 239 -2.53 -4.01 -9.90
N GLU A 240 -3.20 -3.24 -9.06
CA GLU A 240 -2.62 -2.53 -7.92
C GLU A 240 -3.62 -2.42 -6.76
N ILE A 241 -3.12 -2.58 -5.53
CA ILE A 241 -3.88 -2.27 -4.32
C ILE A 241 -3.05 -1.33 -3.47
N ASN A 242 -3.58 -0.13 -3.28
CA ASN A 242 -2.98 0.92 -2.46
C ASN A 242 -3.60 0.91 -1.08
N PHE A 243 -2.72 0.81 -0.07
CA PHE A 243 -3.10 0.90 1.32
C PHE A 243 -2.60 2.21 1.89
N ASN A 244 -3.52 3.05 2.34
CA ASN A 244 -3.21 4.24 3.11
C ASN A 244 -3.14 3.86 4.59
N LEU A 245 -1.97 4.03 5.18
CA LEU A 245 -1.69 3.69 6.57
C LEU A 245 -1.60 4.97 7.40
N PRO A 246 -1.85 4.93 8.72
CA PRO A 246 -1.66 6.09 9.58
C PRO A 246 -0.21 6.56 9.52
N GLY A 247 0.02 7.86 9.27
CA GLY A 247 1.36 8.40 9.01
C GLY A 247 2.39 8.13 10.12
N TRP A 248 1.97 7.99 11.38
CA TRP A 248 2.87 7.63 12.48
C TRP A 248 3.45 6.21 12.34
N LEU A 249 2.75 5.29 11.67
CA LEU A 249 3.23 3.94 11.39
C LEU A 249 4.43 3.96 10.43
N GLU A 250 4.57 5.00 9.61
CA GLU A 250 5.76 5.21 8.77
C GLU A 250 7.01 5.49 9.62
N SER A 251 6.85 6.23 10.72
CA SER A 251 7.92 6.60 11.66
C SER A 251 8.43 5.42 12.50
N ILE A 252 7.83 4.25 12.36
CA ILE A 252 8.22 3.02 13.04
C ILE A 252 9.17 2.22 12.15
N GLU A 253 10.20 1.64 12.78
CA GLU A 253 11.20 0.81 12.12
C GLU A 253 10.56 -0.41 11.46
N LYS A 254 11.13 -0.85 10.33
CA LYS A 254 10.57 -1.96 9.54
C LYS A 254 10.45 -3.27 10.33
N GLY A 255 11.38 -3.53 11.27
CA GLY A 255 11.39 -4.74 12.09
C GLY A 255 10.46 -4.70 13.31
N HIS A 256 9.77 -3.59 13.56
CA HIS A 256 8.87 -3.48 14.70
C HIS A 256 7.68 -4.45 14.56
N TRP A 257 7.27 -5.06 15.67
CA TRP A 257 6.26 -6.11 15.71
C TRP A 257 4.94 -5.66 15.07
N LEU A 258 4.45 -4.46 15.40
CA LEU A 258 3.17 -3.94 14.89
C LEU A 258 3.18 -3.76 13.37
N LYS A 259 4.19 -3.05 12.85
CA LYS A 259 4.32 -2.76 11.42
C LYS A 259 4.53 -4.05 10.61
N SER A 260 5.37 -4.95 11.13
CA SER A 260 5.61 -6.26 10.52
C SER A 260 4.34 -7.11 10.47
N ASN A 261 3.55 -7.12 11.54
CA ASN A 261 2.32 -7.89 11.62
C ASN A 261 1.26 -7.36 10.63
N ILE A 262 1.00 -6.04 10.63
CA ILE A 262 0.03 -5.42 9.71
C ILE A 262 0.42 -5.67 8.25
N ILE A 263 1.68 -5.41 7.86
CA ILE A 263 2.14 -5.59 6.48
C ILE A 263 2.05 -7.08 6.08
N LYS A 264 2.42 -7.99 6.97
CA LYS A 264 2.34 -9.42 6.70
C LYS A 264 0.90 -9.88 6.49
N SER A 265 -0.03 -9.47 7.35
CA SER A 265 -1.45 -9.78 7.22
C SER A 265 -2.03 -9.24 5.90
N ILE A 266 -1.69 -7.99 5.54
CA ILE A 266 -2.06 -7.41 4.25
C ILE A 266 -1.54 -8.26 3.10
N MET A 267 -0.25 -8.63 3.12
CA MET A 267 0.37 -9.45 2.06
C MET A 267 -0.27 -10.84 1.96
N ASP A 268 -0.61 -11.48 3.07
CA ASP A 268 -1.15 -12.84 3.07
C ASP A 268 -2.60 -12.89 2.58
N ILE A 269 -3.39 -11.85 2.86
CA ILE A 269 -4.76 -11.72 2.33
C ILE A 269 -4.72 -11.32 0.84
N THR A 270 -3.93 -10.31 0.47
CA THR A 270 -3.86 -9.82 -0.93
C THR A 270 -3.39 -10.89 -1.92
N LYS A 271 -2.54 -11.84 -1.51
CA LYS A 271 -2.12 -12.98 -2.35
C LYS A 271 -3.27 -13.84 -2.88
N LYS A 272 -4.40 -13.90 -2.15
CA LYS A 272 -5.55 -14.75 -2.52
C LYS A 272 -6.45 -14.08 -3.55
N ILE A 273 -6.23 -12.80 -3.83
CA ILE A 273 -7.16 -11.97 -4.59
C ILE A 273 -6.61 -11.72 -5.98
N ARG A 274 -7.45 -11.95 -6.97
CA ARG A 274 -7.10 -11.81 -8.38
C ARG A 274 -7.99 -10.82 -9.12
N LYS A 275 -9.26 -10.69 -8.74
CA LYS A 275 -10.28 -9.93 -9.47
C LYS A 275 -10.93 -8.87 -8.59
N LEU A 276 -11.40 -7.78 -9.23
CA LEU A 276 -12.05 -6.66 -8.54
C LEU A 276 -13.29 -7.09 -7.73
N LYS A 277 -14.06 -8.08 -8.19
CA LYS A 277 -15.22 -8.60 -7.46
C LYS A 277 -14.90 -9.13 -6.05
N ASN A 278 -13.66 -9.57 -5.82
CA ASN A 278 -13.25 -10.17 -4.54
C ASN A 278 -12.80 -9.12 -3.51
N ILE A 279 -12.80 -7.82 -3.85
CA ILE A 279 -12.39 -6.74 -2.93
C ILE A 279 -13.25 -6.75 -1.66
N ASN A 280 -14.56 -6.92 -1.77
CA ASN A 280 -15.43 -6.90 -0.57
C ASN A 280 -15.07 -8.02 0.42
N ASN A 281 -14.74 -9.21 -0.08
CA ASN A 281 -14.30 -10.32 0.77
C ASN A 281 -12.93 -10.00 1.41
N MET A 282 -12.02 -9.37 0.66
CA MET A 282 -10.75 -8.89 1.20
C MET A 282 -10.94 -7.93 2.38
N LEU A 283 -11.84 -6.96 2.22
CA LEU A 283 -12.09 -5.94 3.23
C LEU A 283 -12.61 -6.59 4.51
N ASN A 284 -13.48 -7.60 4.39
CA ASN A 284 -13.95 -8.37 5.54
C ASN A 284 -12.80 -9.12 6.23
N ASP A 285 -11.98 -9.86 5.47
CA ASP A 285 -10.83 -10.59 6.01
C ASP A 285 -9.83 -9.66 6.72
N LEU A 286 -9.55 -8.49 6.13
CA LEU A 286 -8.64 -7.51 6.71
C LEU A 286 -9.23 -6.88 7.99
N ASN A 287 -10.55 -6.72 8.07
CA ASN A 287 -11.21 -6.12 9.23
C ASN A 287 -11.18 -7.03 10.46
N GLU A 288 -10.90 -8.33 10.29
CA GLU A 288 -10.69 -9.30 11.37
C GLU A 288 -9.23 -9.34 11.87
N VAL A 289 -8.30 -8.64 11.20
CA VAL A 289 -6.89 -8.64 11.57
C VAL A 289 -6.67 -7.87 12.88
N GLU A 290 -5.92 -8.48 13.80
CA GLU A 290 -5.53 -7.86 15.07
C GLU A 290 -4.81 -6.51 14.84
N ASN A 291 -5.12 -5.53 15.70
CA ASN A 291 -4.61 -4.15 15.66
C ASN A 291 -5.18 -3.25 14.56
N ILE A 292 -5.96 -3.78 13.62
CA ILE A 292 -6.75 -2.97 12.69
C ILE A 292 -8.10 -2.69 13.34
N LYS A 293 -8.46 -1.40 13.44
CA LYS A 293 -9.70 -0.94 14.05
C LYS A 293 -10.82 -0.76 13.04
N LYS A 294 -10.47 -0.25 11.86
CA LYS A 294 -11.42 0.04 10.79
C LYS A 294 -10.73 0.01 9.44
N ILE A 295 -11.47 -0.42 8.44
CA ILE A 295 -11.08 -0.38 7.03
C ILE A 295 -12.18 0.31 6.23
N SER A 296 -11.80 1.17 5.30
CA SER A 296 -12.71 1.73 4.31
C SER A 296 -12.15 1.59 2.90
N LEU A 297 -13.05 1.29 1.97
CA LEU A 297 -12.78 1.38 0.55
C LEU A 297 -13.01 2.84 0.13
N GLU A 298 -11.95 3.55 -0.24
CA GLU A 298 -12.06 4.95 -0.63
C GLU A 298 -12.43 5.09 -2.11
N ASN A 299 -11.76 4.32 -2.97
CA ASN A 299 -12.00 4.39 -4.41
C ASN A 299 -11.61 3.09 -5.12
N ILE A 300 -12.35 2.76 -6.18
CA ILE A 300 -11.97 1.73 -7.15
C ILE A 300 -11.88 2.41 -8.51
N GLN A 301 -10.69 2.46 -9.09
CA GLN A 301 -10.51 2.88 -10.47
C GLN A 301 -10.58 1.65 -11.35
N MET A 302 -11.78 1.32 -11.83
CA MET A 302 -12.03 0.10 -12.60
C MET A 302 -11.22 0.07 -13.90
N GLY A 303 -11.02 1.22 -14.54
CA GLY A 303 -10.21 1.38 -15.75
C GLY A 303 -8.74 1.01 -15.60
N GLU A 304 -8.11 1.40 -14.48
CA GLU A 304 -6.70 1.08 -14.20
C GLU A 304 -6.56 -0.28 -13.50
N GLY A 305 -7.60 -0.71 -12.80
CA GLY A 305 -7.56 -1.87 -11.91
C GLY A 305 -6.89 -1.60 -10.57
N SER A 306 -6.82 -0.34 -10.18
CA SER A 306 -6.26 0.11 -8.92
C SER A 306 -7.38 0.30 -7.88
N VAL A 307 -7.06 -0.06 -6.64
CA VAL A 307 -7.98 -0.01 -5.50
C VAL A 307 -7.31 0.79 -4.40
N LEU A 308 -7.99 1.78 -3.84
CA LEU A 308 -7.50 2.58 -2.71
C LEU A 308 -8.27 2.22 -1.44
N ILE A 309 -7.53 1.84 -0.41
CA ILE A 309 -8.06 1.37 0.87
C ILE A 309 -7.42 2.13 2.01
N ASP A 310 -8.25 2.68 2.87
CA ASP A 310 -7.84 3.35 4.10
C ASP A 310 -7.87 2.36 5.26
N LEU A 311 -6.73 2.26 5.96
CA LEU A 311 -6.55 1.42 7.14
C LEU A 311 -6.37 2.29 8.38
N MET A 312 -7.25 2.08 9.36
CA MET A 312 -7.16 2.73 10.66
C MET A 312 -6.72 1.71 11.71
N VAL A 313 -5.65 2.04 12.41
CA VAL A 313 -5.11 1.29 13.55
C VAL A 313 -5.69 1.87 14.84
N ASP A 314 -5.78 1.07 15.90
CA ASP A 314 -6.26 1.59 17.18
C ASP A 314 -5.34 2.71 17.72
N ASN A 315 -5.94 3.81 18.18
CA ASN A 315 -5.22 4.96 18.73
C ASN A 315 -4.46 4.58 20.01
N ALA A 316 -4.94 3.58 20.77
CA ALA A 316 -4.24 3.08 21.94
C ALA A 316 -2.83 2.54 21.59
N LEU A 317 -2.65 1.99 20.38
CA LEU A 317 -1.37 1.46 19.93
C LEU A 317 -0.35 2.56 19.66
N PHE A 318 -0.79 3.75 19.24
CA PHE A 318 0.09 4.89 19.05
C PHE A 318 0.81 5.25 20.37
N TYR A 319 0.05 5.37 21.46
CA TYR A 319 0.64 5.72 22.75
C TYR A 319 1.50 4.58 23.33
N LYS A 320 1.06 3.33 23.19
CA LYS A 320 1.87 2.16 23.56
C LYS A 320 3.25 2.15 22.89
N ILE A 321 3.32 2.52 21.62
CA ILE A 321 4.59 2.56 20.89
C ILE A 321 5.45 3.75 21.32
N LEU A 322 4.84 4.89 21.65
CA LEU A 322 5.58 6.01 22.23
C LEU A 322 6.17 5.62 23.59
N GLU A 323 5.43 4.90 24.41
CA GLU A 323 5.93 4.35 25.68
C GLU A 323 7.08 3.35 25.44
N GLU A 324 6.93 2.39 24.52
CA GLU A 324 7.99 1.44 24.14
C GLU A 324 9.28 2.15 23.68
N LYS A 325 9.16 3.26 22.92
CA LYS A 325 10.32 3.99 22.38
C LYS A 325 10.96 4.97 23.35
N THR A 326 10.15 5.61 24.18
CA THR A 326 10.62 6.72 25.04
C THR A 326 10.86 6.29 26.48
N GLY A 327 10.25 5.18 26.91
CA GLY A 327 10.27 4.71 28.30
C GLY A 327 9.36 5.49 29.24
N TYR A 328 8.57 6.43 28.73
CA TYR A 328 7.60 7.21 29.51
C TYR A 328 6.20 6.64 29.31
N GLU A 329 5.48 6.45 30.42
CA GLU A 329 4.07 6.03 30.40
C GLU A 329 3.22 7.13 29.75
N ILE A 330 2.58 6.80 28.63
CA ILE A 330 1.72 7.71 27.86
C ILE A 330 0.42 6.95 27.56
N GLU A 331 -0.67 7.42 28.14
CA GLU A 331 -2.01 6.86 27.99
C GLU A 331 -2.90 7.73 27.08
N GLY A 332 -2.47 8.96 26.78
CA GLY A 332 -3.27 9.88 25.97
C GLY A 332 -2.61 11.24 25.66
N ASP A 333 -3.33 12.05 24.88
CA ASP A 333 -2.85 13.34 24.36
C ASP A 333 -2.40 14.32 25.44
N HIS A 334 -3.10 14.36 26.59
CA HIS A 334 -2.75 15.28 27.68
C HIS A 334 -1.35 14.99 28.23
N GLN A 335 -1.02 13.72 28.46
CA GLN A 335 0.29 13.30 28.95
C GLN A 335 1.36 13.53 27.88
N LEU A 336 1.05 13.26 26.61
CA LEU A 336 1.97 13.52 25.49
C LEU A 336 2.34 15.01 25.39
N VAL A 337 1.35 15.91 25.45
CA VAL A 337 1.60 17.37 25.42
C VAL A 337 2.43 17.81 26.63
N GLY A 338 2.15 17.27 27.81
CA GLY A 338 2.93 17.51 29.02
C GLY A 338 4.40 17.10 28.86
N LEU A 339 4.63 15.87 28.40
CA LEU A 339 5.96 15.31 28.18
C LEU A 339 6.73 16.11 27.13
N ILE A 340 6.12 16.43 25.99
CA ILE A 340 6.78 17.23 24.94
C ILE A 340 7.15 18.62 25.49
N THR A 341 6.29 19.22 26.31
CA THR A 341 6.58 20.53 26.92
C THR A 341 7.77 20.46 27.88
N GLU A 342 7.88 19.39 28.67
CA GLU A 342 9.00 19.16 29.57
C GLU A 342 10.30 18.88 28.80
N LEU A 343 10.24 18.01 27.80
CA LEU A 343 11.36 17.70 26.92
C LEU A 343 11.84 18.94 26.15
N ALA A 344 10.92 19.81 25.71
CA ALA A 344 11.27 21.04 25.03
C ALA A 344 12.05 22.00 25.94
N LYS A 345 11.65 22.14 27.21
CA LYS A 345 12.40 22.93 28.20
C LYS A 345 13.79 22.34 28.44
N GLY A 346 13.87 21.03 28.66
CA GLY A 346 15.15 20.34 28.85
C GLY A 346 16.07 20.49 27.63
N LYS A 347 15.51 20.39 26.42
CA LYS A 347 16.24 20.58 25.17
C LYS A 347 16.78 22.01 25.02
N GLN A 348 15.99 23.03 25.36
CA GLN A 348 16.46 24.43 25.30
C GLN A 348 17.66 24.67 26.23
N GLU A 349 17.60 24.17 27.46
CA GLU A 349 18.72 24.28 28.40
C GLU A 349 19.96 23.48 27.94
N TYR A 350 19.76 22.30 27.36
CA TYR A 350 20.86 21.52 26.79
C TYR A 350 21.50 22.20 25.57
N ASP A 351 20.69 22.63 24.61
CA ASP A 351 21.15 23.28 23.37
C ASP A 351 21.96 24.54 23.70
N ARG A 352 21.62 25.25 24.79
CA ARG A 352 22.36 26.40 25.30
C ARG A 352 23.80 26.05 25.74
N ILE A 353 24.01 24.88 26.33
CA ILE A 353 25.31 24.47 26.89
C ILE A 353 26.08 23.49 26.00
N GLN A 354 25.45 22.94 24.96
CA GLN A 354 25.96 21.83 24.15
C GLN A 354 27.34 22.14 23.55
N GLU A 355 27.52 23.32 22.96
CA GLU A 355 28.77 23.72 22.32
C GLU A 355 29.91 23.83 23.36
N ALA A 356 29.66 24.51 24.48
CA ALA A 356 30.62 24.63 25.57
C ALA A 356 31.01 23.27 26.18
N LEU A 357 30.07 22.32 26.27
CA LEU A 357 30.38 20.96 26.72
C LEU A 357 31.28 20.20 25.73
N ASN A 358 31.13 20.44 24.43
CA ASN A 358 32.02 19.86 23.43
C ASN A 358 33.42 20.49 23.51
N ASP A 359 33.51 21.82 23.64
CA ASP A 359 34.78 22.53 23.81
C ASP A 359 35.55 22.04 25.03
N VAL A 360 34.89 21.85 26.17
CA VAL A 360 35.55 21.27 27.37
C VAL A 360 36.12 19.88 27.11
N LYS A 361 35.45 19.07 26.32
CA LYS A 361 35.95 17.72 25.99
C LYS A 361 37.14 17.77 25.06
N GLU A 362 37.20 18.72 24.13
CA GLU A 362 38.30 18.83 23.17
C GLU A 362 39.50 19.60 23.73
N ILE A 363 39.27 20.83 24.17
CA ILE A 363 40.33 21.79 24.53
C ILE A 363 40.45 22.04 26.05
N GLY A 364 39.56 21.47 26.86
CA GLY A 364 39.62 21.55 28.33
C GLY A 364 38.92 22.77 28.93
N TYR A 365 38.38 23.66 28.10
CA TYR A 365 37.66 24.87 28.53
C TYR A 365 36.53 25.18 27.55
N GLY A 366 35.34 25.49 28.07
CA GLY A 366 34.17 25.81 27.26
C GLY A 366 33.39 26.97 27.87
N LEU A 367 32.90 27.84 26.99
CA LEU A 367 32.23 29.09 27.36
C LEU A 367 30.82 29.09 26.82
N VAL A 368 29.85 29.34 27.70
CA VAL A 368 28.48 29.68 27.30
C VAL A 368 28.36 31.20 27.34
N PRO A 369 28.23 31.87 26.18
CA PRO A 369 28.01 33.29 26.16
C PRO A 369 26.65 33.63 26.78
N PRO A 370 26.50 34.80 27.42
CA PRO A 370 25.21 35.28 27.89
C PRO A 370 24.23 35.40 26.73
N SER A 371 22.98 35.01 26.97
CA SER A 371 21.91 35.26 26.01
C SER A 371 21.49 36.74 26.05
N VAL A 372 20.89 37.23 24.97
CA VAL A 372 20.42 38.63 24.88
C VAL A 372 19.41 38.94 25.99
N ASN A 373 18.59 37.96 26.38
CA ASN A 373 17.58 38.10 27.43
C ASN A 373 18.20 38.22 28.84
N GLU A 374 19.49 37.90 28.99
CA GLU A 374 20.23 38.00 30.26
C GLU A 374 21.08 39.28 30.33
N LEU A 375 21.07 40.12 29.29
CA LEU A 375 21.70 41.43 29.31
C LEU A 375 20.88 42.40 30.16
N SER A 376 21.49 42.89 31.24
CA SER A 376 20.98 44.01 32.02
C SER A 376 21.70 45.28 31.62
N LEU A 377 20.98 46.28 31.10
CA LEU A 377 21.54 47.59 30.74
C LEU A 377 21.37 48.55 31.92
N GLU A 378 22.46 49.15 32.38
CA GLU A 378 22.40 50.24 33.36
C GLU A 378 22.00 51.56 32.68
N GLU A 379 21.58 52.54 33.48
CA GLU A 379 21.22 53.86 32.96
C GLU A 379 22.40 54.52 32.20
N PRO A 380 22.18 55.06 30.99
CA PRO A 380 23.24 55.72 30.22
C PRO A 380 23.75 56.99 30.90
N GLU A 381 25.07 57.10 31.08
CA GLU A 381 25.70 58.28 31.68
C GLU A 381 26.41 59.13 30.62
N ILE A 382 26.19 60.45 30.60
CA ILE A 382 26.98 61.35 29.75
C ILE A 382 28.36 61.56 30.37
N PHE A 383 29.41 61.39 29.59
CA PHE A 383 30.77 61.72 30.01
C PHE A 383 31.44 62.67 29.02
N LYS A 384 32.40 63.45 29.51
CA LYS A 384 33.18 64.39 28.71
C LYS A 384 34.63 63.91 28.63
N HIS A 385 35.16 63.82 27.41
CA HIS A 385 36.58 63.50 27.17
C HIS A 385 37.18 64.57 26.25
N GLY A 386 38.04 65.43 26.81
CA GLY A 386 38.55 66.61 26.12
C GLY A 386 37.43 67.57 25.70
N ASN A 387 37.28 67.80 24.39
CA ASN A 387 36.26 68.70 23.82
C ASN A 387 35.02 67.97 23.27
N GLN A 388 34.88 66.66 23.50
CA GLN A 388 33.77 65.84 23.02
C GLN A 388 32.94 65.29 24.18
N PHE A 389 31.63 65.13 23.94
CA PHE A 389 30.70 64.46 24.84
C PHE A 389 30.33 63.09 24.26
N GLY A 390 30.31 62.08 25.13
CA GLY A 390 29.91 60.72 24.80
C GLY A 390 28.87 60.20 25.78
N VAL A 391 28.21 59.11 25.39
CA VAL A 391 27.29 58.36 26.27
C VAL A 391 27.98 57.07 26.66
N LYS A 392 28.10 56.81 27.96
CA LYS A 392 28.63 55.58 28.53
C LYS A 392 27.46 54.62 28.75
N LEU A 393 27.46 53.52 28.00
CA LEU A 393 26.54 52.41 28.18
C LEU A 393 27.26 51.33 28.99
N ARG A 394 26.62 50.82 30.05
CA ARG A 394 27.12 49.67 30.81
C ARG A 394 26.08 48.57 30.72
N ALA A 395 26.53 47.37 30.38
CA ALA A 395 25.69 46.18 30.32
C ALA A 395 26.37 45.06 31.11
N ASN A 396 25.60 44.37 31.94
CA ASN A 396 26.08 43.23 32.73
C ASN A 396 25.28 41.99 32.32
N ALA A 397 25.98 40.87 32.12
CA ALA A 397 25.35 39.58 31.88
C ALA A 397 26.18 38.42 32.43
N PRO A 398 25.54 37.35 32.91
CA PRO A 398 26.24 36.17 33.40
C PRO A 398 26.76 35.29 32.25
N SER A 399 28.02 34.89 32.31
CA SER A 399 28.60 33.86 31.43
C SER A 399 28.85 32.56 32.23
N LEU A 400 28.58 31.40 31.63
CA LEU A 400 28.93 30.11 32.23
C LEU A 400 30.25 29.60 31.67
N HIS A 401 31.09 29.06 32.54
CA HIS A 401 32.41 28.56 32.21
C HIS A 401 32.51 27.13 32.70
N PHE A 402 32.81 26.21 31.79
CA PHE A 402 33.08 24.82 32.10
C PHE A 402 34.58 24.57 31.99
N LEU A 403 35.15 23.85 32.96
CA LEU A 403 36.58 23.57 33.07
C LEU A 403 36.76 22.06 33.21
N ARG A 404 37.61 21.46 32.37
CA ARG A 404 38.05 20.08 32.57
C ARG A 404 39.17 20.05 33.62
N ALA A 405 39.01 19.22 34.63
CA ALA A 405 40.05 18.93 35.62
C ALA A 405 40.45 17.47 35.52
N ASP A 406 41.68 17.22 35.07
CA ASP A 406 42.23 15.87 34.95
C ASP A 406 42.79 15.44 36.33
N ILE A 407 42.09 14.52 37.00
CA ILE A 407 42.44 14.08 38.35
C ILE A 407 43.28 12.81 38.29
N ALA A 408 44.54 12.90 38.73
CA ALA A 408 45.41 11.75 38.91
C ALA A 408 45.24 11.16 40.33
N THR A 409 45.11 9.83 40.42
CA THR A 409 45.02 9.10 41.69
C THR A 409 45.90 7.85 41.64
N GLU A 410 46.59 7.60 42.74
CA GLU A 410 47.47 6.46 42.92
C GLU A 410 46.98 5.65 44.12
N VAL A 411 46.81 4.34 43.93
CA VAL A 411 46.51 3.39 45.00
C VAL A 411 47.79 2.60 45.27
N SER A 412 48.34 2.74 46.48
CA SER A 412 49.52 1.99 46.94
C SER A 412 49.09 0.93 47.95
N PRO A 413 48.69 -0.28 47.51
CA PRO A 413 48.29 -1.34 48.44
C PRO A 413 49.49 -1.80 49.28
N LEU A 414 49.33 -1.81 50.60
CA LEU A 414 50.35 -2.35 51.50
C LEU A 414 50.20 -3.87 51.59
N VAL A 415 51.13 -4.59 50.99
CA VAL A 415 51.20 -6.05 51.04
C VAL A 415 52.22 -6.46 52.09
N GLY A 416 51.87 -7.42 52.95
CA GLY A 416 52.61 -7.73 54.18
C GLY A 416 54.14 -7.89 54.03
N THR A 417 54.60 -9.01 53.45
CA THR A 417 56.03 -9.29 53.30
C THR A 417 56.57 -8.93 51.91
N GLU A 418 57.89 -8.79 51.78
CA GLU A 418 58.58 -8.49 50.51
C GLU A 418 58.24 -9.52 49.42
N LYS A 419 58.26 -10.82 49.76
CA LYS A 419 57.89 -11.91 48.83
C LYS A 419 56.44 -11.79 48.32
N GLN A 420 55.51 -11.41 49.19
CA GLN A 420 54.10 -11.21 48.80
C GLN A 420 53.93 -9.99 47.89
N SER A 421 54.75 -8.96 48.07
CA SER A 421 54.76 -7.79 47.19
C SER A 421 55.32 -8.13 45.80
N GLU A 422 56.37 -8.94 45.73
CA GLU A 422 56.93 -9.43 44.45
C GLU A 422 55.96 -10.34 43.68
N GLU A 423 55.26 -11.24 44.38
CA GLU A 423 54.24 -12.10 43.78
C GLU A 423 53.06 -11.28 43.24
N LEU A 424 52.62 -10.26 43.98
CA LEU A 424 51.56 -9.36 43.53
C LEU A 424 51.97 -8.56 42.29
N LEU A 425 53.22 -8.07 42.28
CA LEU A 425 53.75 -7.32 41.15
C LEU A 425 53.79 -8.19 39.88
N LYS A 426 54.27 -9.44 39.99
CA LYS A 426 54.28 -10.38 38.85
C LYS A 426 52.88 -10.67 38.34
N TYR A 427 51.93 -10.92 39.25
CA TYR A 427 50.54 -11.16 38.89
C TYR A 427 49.91 -9.96 38.15
N LEU A 428 50.13 -8.74 38.63
CA LEU A 428 49.63 -7.53 37.96
C LEU A 428 50.28 -7.31 36.58
N LEU A 429 51.57 -7.60 36.43
CA LEU A 429 52.25 -7.50 35.14
C LEU A 429 51.71 -8.53 34.13
N GLU A 430 51.47 -9.77 34.55
CA GLU A 430 50.89 -10.81 33.71
C GLU A 430 49.47 -10.46 33.25
N GLU A 431 48.62 -9.94 34.15
CA GLU A 431 47.28 -9.45 33.79
C GLU A 431 47.34 -8.21 32.87
N PHE A 432 48.33 -7.33 33.05
CA PHE A 432 48.51 -6.13 32.22
C PHE A 432 48.88 -6.48 30.78
N GLU A 433 49.77 -7.45 30.61
CA GLU A 433 50.21 -7.91 29.29
C GLU A 433 49.09 -8.65 28.53
N GLN A 434 48.16 -9.30 29.24
CA GLN A 434 47.04 -10.01 28.61
C GLN A 434 45.88 -9.09 28.21
N ASP A 435 45.42 -8.22 29.13
CA ASP A 435 44.37 -7.25 28.86
C ASP A 435 44.42 -6.08 29.87
N PRO A 436 44.91 -4.89 29.45
CA PRO A 436 45.02 -3.72 30.32
C PRO A 436 43.70 -3.30 30.99
N LYS A 437 42.54 -3.70 30.46
CA LYS A 437 41.23 -3.39 31.05
C LYS A 437 40.86 -4.34 32.19
N LYS A 438 41.32 -5.59 32.17
CA LYS A 438 40.97 -6.60 33.20
C LYS A 438 41.60 -6.32 34.56
N ILE A 439 42.71 -5.59 34.59
CA ILE A 439 43.33 -5.14 35.85
C ILE A 439 42.38 -4.38 36.76
N TRP A 440 41.44 -3.65 36.18
CA TRP A 440 40.43 -2.91 36.94
C TRP A 440 39.45 -3.83 37.69
N GLU A 441 39.27 -5.05 37.21
CA GLU A 441 38.42 -6.09 37.81
C GLU A 441 39.19 -6.98 38.80
N THR A 442 40.53 -6.88 38.83
CA THR A 442 41.38 -7.66 39.74
C THR A 442 41.01 -7.38 41.20
N ASN A 443 40.74 -8.45 41.94
CA ASN A 443 40.33 -8.39 43.33
C ASN A 443 41.56 -8.21 44.24
N MET A 444 41.63 -7.05 44.90
CA MET A 444 42.67 -6.68 45.83
C MET A 444 42.06 -6.58 47.23
N PHE A 445 42.41 -7.51 48.12
CA PHE A 445 41.95 -7.52 49.52
C PHE A 445 40.42 -7.56 49.71
N GLY A 446 39.72 -8.27 48.83
CA GLY A 446 38.26 -8.46 48.93
C GLY A 446 37.44 -7.35 48.26
N LYS A 447 38.08 -6.41 47.56
CA LYS A 447 37.44 -5.44 46.67
C LYS A 447 38.17 -5.35 45.32
N PRO A 448 37.45 -5.15 44.20
CA PRO A 448 38.07 -4.85 42.91
C PRO A 448 38.94 -3.57 42.95
N LEU A 449 40.01 -3.54 42.17
CA LEU A 449 40.90 -2.37 42.07
C LEU A 449 40.15 -1.11 41.61
N HIS A 450 39.17 -1.22 40.70
CA HIS A 450 38.38 -0.07 40.27
C HIS A 450 37.55 0.55 41.39
N ASP A 451 37.06 -0.24 42.34
CA ASP A 451 36.32 0.27 43.50
C ASP A 451 37.25 1.06 44.43
N MET A 452 38.47 0.55 44.67
CA MET A 452 39.48 1.25 45.47
C MET A 452 39.87 2.60 44.83
N VAL A 453 40.07 2.62 43.51
CA VAL A 453 40.39 3.84 42.77
C VAL A 453 39.19 4.80 42.75
N LYS A 454 37.97 4.29 42.59
CA LYS A 454 36.73 5.10 42.61
C LYS A 454 36.49 5.75 43.98
N GLU A 455 36.71 5.01 45.07
CA GLU A 455 36.63 5.56 46.43
C GLU A 455 37.63 6.71 46.64
N GLN A 456 38.89 6.52 46.20
CA GLN A 456 39.90 7.59 46.30
C GLN A 456 39.62 8.79 45.38
N LEU A 457 39.13 8.56 44.15
CA LEU A 457 38.71 9.61 43.24
C LEU A 457 37.53 10.41 43.79
N GLN A 458 36.52 9.74 44.37
CA GLN A 458 35.38 10.41 45.01
C GLN A 458 35.82 11.31 46.17
N ASN A 459 36.76 10.83 47.00
CA ASN A 459 37.32 11.63 48.09
C ASN A 459 38.03 12.90 47.56
N LYS A 460 38.79 12.79 46.46
CA LYS A 460 39.46 13.93 45.80
C LYS A 460 38.50 14.92 45.13
N LEU A 461 37.42 14.41 44.53
CA LEU A 461 36.41 15.23 43.85
C LEU A 461 35.65 16.15 44.83
N GLN A 462 35.43 15.69 46.07
CA GLN A 462 34.73 16.48 47.09
C GLN A 462 35.65 17.42 47.89
N THR A 463 36.95 17.45 47.62
CA THR A 463 37.92 18.11 48.49
C THR A 463 37.94 19.64 48.38
N ILE A 464 37.51 20.24 47.26
CA ILE A 464 37.62 21.70 47.10
C ILE A 464 36.63 22.39 48.07
N PRO A 465 37.10 23.13 49.09
CA PRO A 465 36.22 23.83 50.04
C PRO A 465 35.39 24.90 49.34
N GLU A 466 34.19 25.18 49.85
CA GLU A 466 33.27 26.16 49.26
C GLU A 466 33.91 27.54 49.09
N ASP A 467 34.64 28.02 50.10
CA ASP A 467 35.41 29.28 50.04
C ASP A 467 36.41 29.30 48.88
N THR A 468 37.02 28.16 48.56
CA THR A 468 37.99 28.07 47.44
C THR A 468 37.26 28.10 46.10
N ARG A 469 36.09 27.47 45.98
CA ARG A 469 35.25 27.53 44.77
C ARG A 469 34.80 28.97 44.49
N LEU A 470 34.37 29.69 45.53
CA LEU A 470 33.97 31.10 45.42
C LEU A 470 35.16 32.00 45.04
N LYS A 471 36.34 31.75 45.60
CA LYS A 471 37.56 32.48 45.20
C LYS A 471 37.92 32.22 43.74
N LEU A 472 37.85 30.97 43.26
CA LEU A 472 38.08 30.62 41.85
C LEU A 472 37.09 31.33 40.92
N GLN A 473 35.80 31.29 41.26
CA GLN A 473 34.75 32.00 40.49
C GLN A 473 35.02 33.51 40.40
N ARG A 474 35.27 34.16 41.54
CA ARG A 474 35.57 35.61 41.59
C ARG A 474 36.82 35.95 40.80
N THR A 475 37.84 35.10 40.88
CA THR A 475 39.09 35.29 40.15
C THR A 475 38.86 35.24 38.64
N LEU A 476 38.12 34.25 38.15
CA LEU A 476 37.70 34.19 36.74
C LEU A 476 36.91 35.43 36.33
N GLN A 477 35.98 35.88 37.16
CA GLN A 477 35.21 37.10 36.91
C GLN A 477 36.10 38.35 36.80
N THR A 478 37.08 38.51 37.70
CA THR A 478 38.04 39.62 37.66
C THR A 478 38.88 39.58 36.38
N ILE A 479 39.40 38.42 35.99
CA ILE A 479 40.18 38.25 34.76
C ILE A 479 39.39 38.67 33.53
N ILE A 480 38.12 38.24 33.44
CA ILE A 480 37.24 38.56 32.31
C ILE A 480 36.94 40.06 32.24
N ASN A 481 36.67 40.70 33.38
CA ASN A 481 36.30 42.12 33.44
C ASN A 481 37.49 43.06 33.23
N GLU A 482 38.68 42.71 33.71
CA GLU A 482 39.87 43.58 33.68
C GLU A 482 40.72 43.41 32.41
N GLY A 483 40.51 42.33 31.63
CA GLY A 483 41.05 42.16 30.29
C GLY A 483 42.58 42.07 30.17
N ASN A 484 43.33 42.03 31.28
CA ASN A 484 44.80 42.04 31.29
C ASN A 484 45.40 40.65 31.50
N GLY A 485 46.12 40.17 30.49
CA GLY A 485 46.51 38.76 30.29
C GLY A 485 47.68 38.22 31.11
N LYS A 486 47.76 38.49 32.42
CA LYS A 486 48.69 37.77 33.32
C LYS A 486 48.03 37.49 34.67
N PHE A 487 47.71 36.22 34.91
CA PHE A 487 47.15 35.73 36.16
C PHE A 487 48.19 34.91 36.94
N ILE A 488 48.34 35.20 38.23
CA ILE A 488 49.18 34.43 39.16
C ILE A 488 48.30 33.99 40.32
N ALA A 489 48.05 32.69 40.43
CA ALA A 489 47.48 32.07 41.63
C ALA A 489 48.61 31.60 42.54
N ILE A 490 48.56 31.96 43.82
CA ILE A 490 49.42 31.38 44.85
C ILE A 490 48.54 30.51 45.73
N ILE A 491 48.76 29.20 45.69
CA ILE A 491 48.15 28.23 46.60
C ILE A 491 49.15 28.04 47.74
N LEU A 492 48.73 28.32 48.96
CA LEU A 492 49.56 28.29 50.17
C LEU A 492 49.45 26.95 50.90
#